data_AF-A0A7Y0ZJJ1-F1
#
_entry.id   AF-A0A7Y0ZJJ1-F1
#
_cell.length_a   1.000
_cell.length_b   1.000
_cell.length_c   1.000
_cell.angle_alpha   90.00
_cell.angle_beta   90.00
_cell.angle_gamma   90.00
#
_symmetry.space_group_name_H-M   'P 1'
#
loop_
_entity.id
_entity.type
_entity.pdbx_description
1 polymer ?
#
loop_
_entity_poly.entity_id
_entity_poly.type
_entity_poly.pdbx_seq_one_letter_code
_entity_poly.pdbx_strand_id
1 'polypeptide(L)'
;MNTDQVARHLTRSGMRFYDRDRDGKTQVSFNLRGFTEPQKGCARRAMEAWQDVADISFHENARKADGSIQVTGSNRMESGVAWGPDRHNSGARAMIGTRRAAHAPQEGSYFNTTMVHEIGHCLGLAHPGEYNGGGTYERDATFAQDTRAGTVMSYWAETKHAGHDFRGLMPSAPMMHDIAAIQKMYGANHKTRSTDTTYGFNSDTGRDVLSLKNAREAALFCVWDGGGNDTLDFSGYGQNQKIDLNAESFSDVGGLRGNVSIAKGVTLENAVGGSGNDVLTGNDADNRLKGGAGADRLRGGEGADTFVYDKASDSTPRNPDRIADFTSGTDKIDVSGALREAGIKGLTFSSQFTGKPGNAVLSYQESTGRGSLAIDMNGNGKPDLLVITTGKIAQADIVTGGQAPTPSPRPTPTPAPVPEPGTSASLLATVASFLQQTLTLFQSLLRMLEKSHR
;
A
#
# COMPACT_ATOMS: atom_id res chain seq x y z
N MET A 1 -4.23 17.58 1.48
CA MET A 1 -3.78 17.36 0.09
C MET A 1 -3.88 15.88 -0.22
N ASN A 2 -4.16 15.50 -1.47
CA ASN A 2 -4.06 14.10 -1.90
C ASN A 2 -2.61 13.72 -2.23
N THR A 3 -2.34 12.44 -2.45
CA THR A 3 -0.99 11.90 -2.69
C THR A 3 -0.28 12.58 -3.86
N ASP A 4 -0.96 12.83 -4.98
CA ASP A 4 -0.35 13.48 -6.15
C ASP A 4 0.02 14.96 -5.89
N GLN A 5 -0.78 15.64 -5.07
CA GLN A 5 -0.47 17.00 -4.63
C GLN A 5 0.78 16.98 -3.76
N VAL A 6 0.87 16.10 -2.77
CA VAL A 6 2.07 15.97 -1.92
C VAL A 6 3.30 15.60 -2.76
N ALA A 7 3.17 14.66 -3.69
CA ALA A 7 4.25 14.27 -4.59
C ALA A 7 4.77 15.44 -5.46
N ARG A 8 3.90 16.39 -5.83
CA ARG A 8 4.34 17.64 -6.50
C ARG A 8 5.17 18.53 -5.60
N HIS A 9 4.80 18.65 -4.32
CA HIS A 9 5.59 19.39 -3.35
C HIS A 9 6.97 18.74 -3.19
N LEU A 10 7.02 17.43 -2.97
CA LEU A 10 8.26 16.68 -2.79
C LEU A 10 9.19 16.76 -4.02
N THR A 11 8.65 16.87 -5.23
CA THR A 11 9.45 16.91 -6.48
C THR A 11 9.68 18.32 -7.04
N ARG A 12 9.34 19.38 -6.29
CA ARG A 12 9.37 20.78 -6.77
C ARG A 12 10.74 21.30 -7.21
N SER A 13 11.82 20.69 -6.74
CA SER A 13 13.19 21.11 -7.05
C SER A 13 13.59 20.83 -8.50
N GLY A 14 12.95 19.84 -9.15
CA GLY A 14 13.36 19.33 -10.46
C GLY A 14 14.70 18.59 -10.46
N MET A 15 15.32 18.40 -9.29
CA MET A 15 16.55 17.62 -9.14
C MET A 15 16.24 16.13 -9.38
N ARG A 16 17.10 15.46 -10.13
CA ARG A 16 17.03 14.00 -10.39
C ARG A 16 18.30 13.52 -11.07
N PHE A 17 18.54 12.21 -10.99
CA PHE A 17 19.43 11.53 -11.93
C PHE A 17 18.77 11.43 -13.32
N TYR A 18 19.61 11.27 -14.33
CA TYR A 18 19.19 11.14 -15.73
C TYR A 18 19.85 9.92 -16.30
N ASP A 19 19.13 9.16 -17.13
CA ASP A 19 19.70 8.16 -18.04
C ASP A 19 20.65 8.90 -19.01
N ARG A 20 21.97 8.81 -18.76
CA ARG A 20 22.99 9.56 -19.49
C ARG A 20 23.52 8.77 -20.67
N ASP A 21 23.57 7.46 -20.57
CA ASP A 21 24.02 6.59 -21.67
C ASP A 21 22.89 6.13 -22.61
N ARG A 22 21.65 6.49 -22.29
CA ARG A 22 20.42 6.26 -23.08
C ARG A 22 20.09 4.78 -23.24
N ASP A 23 20.37 3.99 -22.21
CA ASP A 23 20.04 2.55 -22.20
C ASP A 23 18.63 2.25 -21.69
N GLY A 24 17.88 3.29 -21.31
CA GLY A 24 16.51 3.19 -20.78
C GLY A 24 16.47 2.89 -19.28
N LYS A 25 17.59 2.97 -18.57
CA LYS A 25 17.68 2.76 -17.13
C LYS A 25 18.38 3.94 -16.47
N THR A 26 18.13 4.10 -15.17
CA THR A 26 18.95 5.01 -14.35
C THR A 26 19.75 4.17 -13.36
N GLN A 27 21.06 4.09 -13.59
CA GLN A 27 21.98 3.38 -12.71
C GLN A 27 22.79 4.37 -11.87
N VAL A 28 22.80 4.19 -10.56
CA VAL A 28 23.51 5.06 -9.62
C VAL A 28 24.54 4.27 -8.84
N SER A 29 25.79 4.70 -8.93
CA SER A 29 26.87 4.17 -8.10
C SER A 29 26.76 4.74 -6.68
N PHE A 30 27.09 3.97 -5.65
CA PHE A 30 27.22 4.55 -4.31
C PHE A 30 28.46 4.07 -3.57
N ASN A 31 28.95 4.92 -2.66
CA ASN A 31 30.09 4.61 -1.80
C ASN A 31 29.77 4.96 -0.34
N LEU A 32 30.18 4.07 0.58
CA LEU A 32 29.94 4.20 2.01
C LEU A 32 31.26 4.41 2.77
N ARG A 33 31.35 5.45 3.60
CA ARG A 33 32.51 5.72 4.47
C ARG A 33 32.08 6.21 5.84
N GLY A 34 32.93 6.05 6.86
CA GLY A 34 32.66 6.59 8.21
C GLY A 34 31.57 5.86 9.01
N PHE A 35 31.25 4.62 8.62
CA PHE A 35 30.24 3.79 9.26
C PHE A 35 30.84 2.48 9.77
N THR A 36 30.22 1.90 10.80
CA THR A 36 30.39 0.47 11.15
C THR A 36 29.75 -0.41 10.07
N GLU A 37 30.12 -1.70 9.99
CA GLU A 37 29.48 -2.60 9.01
C GLU A 37 27.95 -2.74 9.19
N PRO A 38 27.38 -2.84 10.40
CA PRO A 38 25.92 -2.82 10.55
C PRO A 38 25.27 -1.53 10.05
N GLN A 39 25.92 -0.37 10.26
CA GLN A 39 25.44 0.91 9.73
C GLN A 39 25.52 0.99 8.20
N LYS A 40 26.58 0.42 7.59
CA LYS A 40 26.63 0.25 6.13
C LYS A 40 25.51 -0.64 5.63
N GLY A 41 25.17 -1.69 6.38
CA GLY A 41 24.00 -2.54 6.11
C GLY A 41 22.70 -1.73 6.04
N CYS A 42 22.49 -0.78 6.95
CA CYS A 42 21.33 0.11 6.94
C CYS A 42 21.30 1.01 5.68
N ALA A 43 22.46 1.54 5.25
CA ALA A 43 22.56 2.32 4.03
C ALA A 43 22.20 1.48 2.78
N ARG A 44 22.66 0.23 2.70
CA ARG A 44 22.32 -0.70 1.61
C ARG A 44 20.82 -1.00 1.59
N ARG A 45 20.21 -1.28 2.75
CA ARG A 45 18.75 -1.51 2.84
C ARG A 45 17.94 -0.27 2.46
N ALA A 46 18.41 0.93 2.80
CA ALA A 46 17.75 2.17 2.37
C ALA A 46 17.81 2.37 0.85
N MET A 47 18.95 2.07 0.22
CA MET A 47 19.06 2.07 -1.26
C MET A 47 18.13 1.02 -1.89
N GLU A 48 18.10 -0.19 -1.32
CA GLU A 48 17.20 -1.27 -1.76
C GLU A 48 15.73 -0.86 -1.66
N ALA A 49 15.32 -0.21 -0.56
CA ALA A 49 13.95 0.26 -0.38
C ALA A 49 13.53 1.33 -1.42
N TRP A 50 14.44 2.21 -1.86
CA TRP A 50 14.16 3.14 -2.95
C TRP A 50 14.10 2.46 -4.33
N GLN A 51 14.99 1.50 -4.58
CA GLN A 51 15.01 0.71 -5.82
C GLN A 51 13.79 -0.21 -5.95
N ASP A 52 13.26 -0.71 -4.83
CA ASP A 52 12.05 -1.53 -4.81
C ASP A 52 10.86 -0.78 -5.41
N VAL A 53 10.77 0.53 -5.19
CA VAL A 53 9.56 1.29 -5.51
C VAL A 53 9.65 2.08 -6.82
N ALA A 54 10.86 2.35 -7.34
CA ALA A 54 11.07 3.15 -8.54
C ALA A 54 12.06 2.49 -9.52
N ASP A 55 11.96 2.79 -10.81
CA ASP A 55 12.82 2.23 -11.87
C ASP A 55 14.21 2.91 -11.90
N ILE A 56 14.93 2.75 -10.78
CA ILE A 56 16.30 3.22 -10.55
C ILE A 56 17.07 2.10 -9.84
N SER A 57 18.35 1.92 -10.18
CA SER A 57 19.16 0.86 -9.57
C SER A 57 20.43 1.37 -8.90
N PHE A 58 20.79 0.76 -7.78
CA PHE A 58 21.95 1.16 -6.98
C PHE A 58 23.02 0.07 -6.95
N HIS A 59 24.28 0.47 -7.22
CA HIS A 59 25.39 -0.47 -7.29
C HIS A 59 26.59 0.07 -6.51
N GLU A 60 27.04 -0.67 -5.49
CA GLU A 60 28.13 -0.21 -4.64
C GLU A 60 29.45 -0.19 -5.42
N ASN A 61 30.12 0.97 -5.45
CA ASN A 61 31.40 1.20 -6.14
C ASN A 61 31.39 0.87 -7.66
N ALA A 62 30.24 0.99 -8.33
CA ALA A 62 30.15 0.82 -9.78
C ALA A 62 30.98 1.87 -10.53
N ARG A 63 31.68 1.43 -11.59
CA ARG A 63 32.57 2.27 -12.42
C ARG A 63 31.88 2.93 -13.61
N LYS A 64 30.75 2.38 -14.07
CA LYS A 64 29.95 2.87 -15.19
C LYS A 64 28.52 2.98 -14.70
N ALA A 65 28.13 4.18 -14.30
CA ALA A 65 26.81 4.51 -13.79
C ALA A 65 26.49 5.94 -14.26
N ASP A 66 25.21 6.26 -14.37
CA ASP A 66 24.73 7.59 -14.78
C ASP A 66 25.05 8.67 -13.75
N GLY A 67 25.13 8.28 -12.49
CA GLY A 67 25.48 9.16 -11.39
C GLY A 67 26.07 8.44 -10.21
N SER A 68 26.37 9.21 -9.16
CA SER A 68 26.97 8.70 -7.94
C SER A 68 26.43 9.34 -6.68
N ILE A 69 26.34 8.56 -5.60
CA ILE A 69 26.03 9.04 -4.26
C ILE A 69 27.20 8.72 -3.32
N GLN A 70 27.78 9.74 -2.70
CA GLN A 70 28.72 9.55 -1.60
C GLN A 70 27.98 9.64 -0.26
N VAL A 71 27.90 8.54 0.50
CA VAL A 71 27.27 8.50 1.83
C VAL A 71 28.34 8.40 2.91
N THR A 72 28.41 9.40 3.80
CA THR A 72 29.45 9.49 4.82
C THR A 72 28.87 9.58 6.23
N GLY A 73 29.28 8.68 7.12
CA GLY A 73 28.95 8.73 8.54
C GLY A 73 29.79 9.78 9.28
N SER A 74 29.16 10.53 10.18
CA SER A 74 29.80 11.60 10.95
C SER A 74 29.42 11.54 12.43
N ASN A 75 30.39 11.25 13.30
CA ASN A 75 30.19 11.22 14.75
C ASN A 75 30.06 12.63 15.39
N ARG A 76 30.13 13.69 14.58
CA ARG A 76 30.02 15.08 15.02
C ARG A 76 28.57 15.56 15.09
N MET A 77 27.63 14.84 14.49
CA MET A 77 26.22 15.21 14.42
C MET A 77 25.30 14.02 14.69
N GLU A 78 24.04 14.36 14.98
CA GLU A 78 22.94 13.40 15.15
C GLU A 78 22.03 13.37 13.92
N SER A 79 21.79 14.52 13.28
CA SER A 79 20.99 14.65 12.06
C SER A 79 21.78 14.28 10.80
N GLY A 80 21.14 14.43 9.63
CA GLY A 80 21.77 14.34 8.33
C GLY A 80 21.80 15.68 7.58
N VAL A 81 22.52 15.67 6.46
CA VAL A 81 22.43 16.69 5.41
C VAL A 81 22.81 16.06 4.08
N ALA A 82 22.07 16.40 3.03
CA ALA A 82 22.30 15.90 1.69
C ALA A 82 22.23 16.98 0.63
N TRP A 83 22.83 16.65 -0.51
CA TRP A 83 22.83 17.45 -1.72
C TRP A 83 22.50 16.52 -2.89
N GLY A 84 21.46 16.88 -3.64
CA GLY A 84 21.00 16.11 -4.80
C GLY A 84 21.76 16.44 -6.09
N PRO A 85 21.54 15.64 -7.15
CA PRO A 85 22.09 15.86 -8.47
C PRO A 85 21.32 16.97 -9.21
N ASP A 86 21.92 17.46 -10.29
CA ASP A 86 21.25 18.33 -11.26
C ASP A 86 21.59 17.90 -12.70
N ARG A 87 21.05 18.63 -13.68
CA ARG A 87 21.22 18.31 -15.11
C ARG A 87 22.69 18.30 -15.56
N HIS A 88 23.57 19.03 -14.87
CA HIS A 88 24.98 19.15 -15.17
C HIS A 88 25.83 18.29 -14.23
N ASN A 89 25.47 18.22 -12.95
CA ASN A 89 26.17 17.46 -11.92
C ASN A 89 25.45 16.14 -11.58
N SER A 90 26.05 15.01 -11.95
CA SER A 90 25.56 13.67 -11.58
C SER A 90 26.11 13.14 -10.25
N GLY A 91 26.79 13.99 -9.47
CA GLY A 91 27.26 13.67 -8.12
C GLY A 91 26.30 14.19 -7.06
N ALA A 92 25.82 13.28 -6.21
CA ALA A 92 25.08 13.58 -4.99
C ALA A 92 25.90 13.15 -3.76
N ARG A 93 25.58 13.72 -2.60
CA ARG A 93 26.27 13.39 -1.35
C ARG A 93 25.31 13.49 -0.16
N ALA A 94 25.46 12.56 0.78
CA ALA A 94 24.77 12.56 2.07
C ALA A 94 25.80 12.42 3.19
N MET A 95 25.63 13.21 4.24
CA MET A 95 26.33 13.05 5.51
C MET A 95 25.31 12.66 6.57
N ILE A 96 25.54 11.52 7.23
CA ILE A 96 24.62 10.93 8.22
C ILE A 96 25.24 11.00 9.60
N GLY A 97 24.50 11.52 10.58
CA GLY A 97 24.93 11.57 11.96
C GLY A 97 25.06 10.19 12.62
N THR A 98 26.18 9.96 13.31
CA THR A 98 26.44 8.73 14.07
C THR A 98 26.67 8.97 15.56
N ARG A 99 26.63 10.23 16.04
CA ARG A 99 27.00 10.61 17.42
C ARG A 99 26.21 9.88 18.52
N ARG A 100 24.98 9.45 18.21
CA ARG A 100 24.10 8.68 19.11
C ARG A 100 23.52 7.42 18.45
N ALA A 101 24.05 7.05 17.29
CA ALA A 101 23.58 5.85 16.61
C ALA A 101 24.06 4.62 17.37
N ALA A 102 23.18 3.63 17.51
CA ALA A 102 23.58 2.33 17.99
C ALA A 102 24.64 1.71 17.05
N HIS A 103 25.46 0.79 17.58
CA HIS A 103 26.41 0.05 16.76
C HIS A 103 25.71 -0.75 15.65
N ALA A 104 24.59 -1.38 16.01
CA ALA A 104 23.65 -2.07 15.13
C ALA A 104 22.26 -1.41 15.27
N PRO A 105 21.95 -0.39 14.45
CA PRO A 105 20.65 0.27 14.45
C PRO A 105 19.52 -0.72 14.15
N GLN A 106 18.44 -0.61 14.91
CA GLN A 106 17.24 -1.42 14.73
C GLN A 106 16.28 -0.72 13.77
N GLU A 107 15.40 -1.49 13.15
CA GLU A 107 14.27 -0.93 12.41
C GLU A 107 13.38 -0.10 13.33
N GLY A 108 12.76 0.95 12.80
CA GLY A 108 12.03 1.92 13.61
C GLY A 108 12.89 3.02 14.25
N SER A 109 14.22 2.99 14.06
CA SER A 109 15.14 3.94 14.70
C SER A 109 15.31 5.24 13.90
N TYR A 110 15.59 6.33 14.64
CA TYR A 110 15.93 7.63 14.04
C TYR A 110 17.09 7.57 13.04
N PHE A 111 18.06 6.69 13.26
CA PHE A 111 19.19 6.50 12.33
C PHE A 111 18.72 5.96 10.98
N ASN A 112 17.82 4.96 10.96
CA ASN A 112 17.30 4.39 9.72
C ASN A 112 16.42 5.40 8.98
N THR A 113 15.53 6.13 9.67
CA THR A 113 14.78 7.24 9.06
C THR A 113 15.69 8.29 8.44
N THR A 114 16.73 8.74 9.16
CA THR A 114 17.70 9.72 8.64
C THR A 114 18.39 9.18 7.40
N MET A 115 18.78 7.90 7.40
CA MET A 115 19.42 7.27 6.24
C MET A 115 18.51 7.32 5.01
N VAL A 116 17.26 6.89 5.12
CA VAL A 116 16.31 6.88 3.99
C VAL A 116 16.00 8.31 3.53
N HIS A 117 15.82 9.24 4.47
CA HIS A 117 15.56 10.65 4.23
C HIS A 117 16.67 11.32 3.41
N GLU A 118 17.93 11.20 3.85
CA GLU A 118 19.05 11.85 3.14
C GLU A 118 19.33 11.20 1.78
N ILE A 119 19.05 9.89 1.63
CA ILE A 119 19.07 9.26 0.31
C ILE A 119 17.92 9.80 -0.55
N GLY A 120 16.74 10.03 -0.01
CA GLY A 120 15.63 10.70 -0.71
C GLY A 120 16.03 12.07 -1.27
N HIS A 121 16.75 12.88 -0.48
CA HIS A 121 17.36 14.12 -0.97
C HIS A 121 18.39 13.91 -2.08
N CYS A 122 19.26 12.90 -1.94
CA CYS A 122 20.18 12.51 -3.02
C CYS A 122 19.46 12.09 -4.29
N LEU A 123 18.20 11.66 -4.21
CA LEU A 123 17.38 11.29 -5.36
C LEU A 123 16.56 12.45 -5.93
N GLY A 124 16.58 13.61 -5.26
CA GLY A 124 15.94 14.84 -5.73
C GLY A 124 14.69 15.25 -4.95
N LEU A 125 14.26 14.46 -3.96
CA LEU A 125 13.12 14.82 -3.11
C LEU A 125 13.48 16.00 -2.21
N ALA A 126 12.54 16.92 -2.04
CA ALA A 126 12.61 18.01 -1.08
C ALA A 126 11.74 17.71 0.14
N HIS A 127 11.94 18.42 1.25
CA HIS A 127 10.95 18.41 2.34
C HIS A 127 9.57 18.87 1.83
N PRO A 128 8.45 18.39 2.38
CA PRO A 128 7.11 18.84 2.00
C PRO A 128 6.88 20.35 1.97
N GLY A 129 7.47 21.09 2.92
CA GLY A 129 7.42 22.55 3.02
C GLY A 129 8.77 23.23 2.82
N GLU A 130 8.77 24.57 2.84
CA GLU A 130 9.97 25.41 2.73
C GLU A 130 10.66 25.62 4.09
N TYR A 131 11.07 24.52 4.73
CA TYR A 131 11.82 24.54 5.98
C TYR A 131 13.13 23.76 5.85
N ASN A 132 14.12 24.14 6.67
CA ASN A 132 15.43 23.51 6.69
C ASN A 132 16.10 23.68 8.06
N GLY A 133 16.50 22.58 8.70
CA GLY A 133 17.26 22.59 9.96
C GLY A 133 16.51 23.05 11.21
N GLY A 134 15.23 23.45 11.10
CA GLY A 134 14.40 23.84 12.23
C GLY A 134 13.00 24.28 11.82
N GLY A 135 12.17 24.58 12.82
CA GLY A 135 10.80 25.06 12.65
C GLY A 135 9.79 24.41 13.61
N THR A 136 8.52 24.74 13.44
CA THR A 136 7.40 24.07 14.12
C THR A 136 6.32 23.70 13.12
N TYR A 137 5.64 22.57 13.34
CA TYR A 137 4.54 22.11 12.49
C TYR A 137 3.48 23.21 12.30
N GLU A 138 3.07 23.87 13.39
CA GLU A 138 1.99 24.86 13.38
C GLU A 138 2.30 26.11 12.53
N ARG A 139 3.59 26.38 12.27
CA ARG A 139 4.04 27.56 11.53
C ARG A 139 4.50 27.21 10.12
N ASP A 140 5.21 26.10 9.98
CA ASP A 140 6.04 25.82 8.82
C ASP A 140 5.50 24.65 7.96
N ALA A 141 4.57 23.84 8.48
CA ALA A 141 3.92 22.80 7.68
C ALA A 141 2.99 23.43 6.64
N THR A 142 3.15 23.06 5.37
CA THR A 142 2.36 23.64 4.26
C THR A 142 0.97 23.02 4.13
N PHE A 143 0.77 21.81 4.66
CA PHE A 143 -0.49 21.07 4.64
C PHE A 143 -0.51 20.02 5.76
N ALA A 144 -1.70 19.56 6.15
CA ALA A 144 -1.88 18.70 7.32
C ALA A 144 -1.16 17.33 7.24
N GLN A 145 -1.00 16.80 6.02
CA GLN A 145 -0.31 15.53 5.77
C GLN A 145 1.23 15.66 5.78
N ASP A 146 1.79 16.85 6.02
CA ASP A 146 3.22 17.04 6.21
C ASP A 146 3.63 16.46 7.57
N THR A 147 3.72 15.14 7.65
CA THR A 147 4.21 14.39 8.80
C THR A 147 4.89 13.11 8.34
N ARG A 148 5.67 12.50 9.24
CA ARG A 148 6.29 11.19 9.02
C ARG A 148 5.30 10.03 8.83
N ALA A 149 3.99 10.27 8.98
CA ALA A 149 2.99 9.28 8.61
C ALA A 149 2.94 9.05 7.10
N GLY A 150 3.06 10.11 6.30
CA GLY A 150 2.95 10.05 4.84
C GLY A 150 4.28 10.09 4.11
N THR A 151 5.33 10.68 4.70
CA THR A 151 6.63 10.88 4.05
C THR A 151 7.78 10.96 5.05
N VAL A 152 8.85 10.20 4.80
CA VAL A 152 10.10 10.31 5.58
C VAL A 152 10.78 11.66 5.38
N MET A 153 10.43 12.41 4.34
CA MET A 153 10.95 13.75 4.07
C MET A 153 10.40 14.83 5.02
N SER A 154 9.40 14.51 5.85
CA SER A 154 8.85 15.46 6.81
C SER A 154 9.69 15.56 8.09
N TYR A 155 9.79 16.79 8.62
CA TYR A 155 10.37 17.02 9.96
C TYR A 155 9.40 16.67 11.08
N TRP A 156 8.11 16.61 10.81
CA TRP A 156 7.08 16.61 11.83
C TRP A 156 6.66 15.19 12.19
N ALA A 157 6.48 14.95 13.49
CA ALA A 157 6.01 13.66 14.00
C ALA A 157 4.63 13.31 13.40
N GLU A 158 4.40 12.02 13.20
CA GLU A 158 3.14 11.44 12.74
C GLU A 158 1.95 11.91 13.57
N THR A 159 2.15 12.08 14.89
CA THR A 159 1.11 12.51 15.84
C THR A 159 0.58 13.92 15.61
N LYS A 160 1.23 14.71 14.74
CA LYS A 160 0.68 16.00 14.28
C LYS A 160 -0.48 15.84 13.30
N HIS A 161 -0.65 14.64 12.73
CA HIS A 161 -1.80 14.27 11.91
C HIS A 161 -2.69 13.30 12.69
N ALA A 162 -3.93 13.71 12.96
CA ALA A 162 -4.87 12.90 13.73
C ALA A 162 -5.10 11.55 13.05
N GLY A 163 -5.11 10.47 13.83
CA GLY A 163 -5.22 9.11 13.31
C GLY A 163 -3.90 8.33 13.27
N HIS A 164 -2.76 8.97 13.55
CA HIS A 164 -1.46 8.31 13.56
C HIS A 164 -0.78 8.37 14.94
N ASP A 165 -0.18 7.25 15.35
CA ASP A 165 0.65 7.13 16.54
C ASP A 165 1.58 5.92 16.38
N PHE A 166 2.86 6.18 16.17
CA PHE A 166 3.88 5.15 15.99
C PHE A 166 4.62 4.84 17.29
N ARG A 167 4.17 5.42 18.42
CA ARG A 167 4.76 5.27 19.75
C ARG A 167 6.26 5.57 19.78
N GLY A 168 6.67 6.58 18.99
CA GLY A 168 8.06 7.03 18.90
C GLY A 168 8.94 6.25 17.93
N LEU A 169 8.41 5.21 17.27
CA LEU A 169 9.08 4.56 16.14
C LEU A 169 9.06 5.48 14.92
N MET A 170 10.02 5.30 14.03
CA MET A 170 10.15 6.09 12.81
C MET A 170 10.33 5.20 11.57
N PRO A 171 9.76 5.57 10.41
CA PRO A 171 9.82 4.69 9.24
C PRO A 171 11.24 4.44 8.73
N SER A 172 11.55 3.18 8.46
CA SER A 172 12.85 2.74 7.92
C SER A 172 12.86 2.56 6.40
N ALA A 173 11.79 2.94 5.71
CA ALA A 173 11.61 2.82 4.27
C ALA A 173 10.75 3.98 3.74
N PRO A 174 10.71 4.24 2.42
CA PRO A 174 9.82 5.23 1.83
C PRO A 174 8.35 4.99 2.22
N MET A 175 7.66 6.06 2.61
CA MET A 175 6.23 6.05 2.93
C MET A 175 5.38 6.45 1.70
N MET A 176 4.05 6.37 1.82
CA MET A 176 3.12 6.51 0.70
C MET A 176 3.41 7.68 -0.25
N HIS A 177 3.69 8.88 0.28
CA HIS A 177 3.95 10.05 -0.55
C HIS A 177 5.37 10.08 -1.12
N ASP A 178 6.33 9.45 -0.45
CA ASP A 178 7.68 9.25 -0.97
C ASP A 178 7.66 8.37 -2.21
N ILE A 179 6.90 7.26 -2.14
CA ILE A 179 6.71 6.30 -3.23
C ILE A 179 6.09 7.00 -4.44
N ALA A 180 4.99 7.74 -4.25
CA ALA A 180 4.38 8.48 -5.36
C ALA A 180 5.31 9.54 -5.96
N ALA A 181 6.11 10.23 -5.13
CA ALA A 181 7.05 11.24 -5.58
C ALA A 181 8.21 10.66 -6.38
N ILE A 182 8.82 9.57 -5.89
CA ILE A 182 9.97 8.94 -6.56
C ILE A 182 9.54 8.27 -7.87
N GLN A 183 8.37 7.63 -7.90
CA GLN A 183 7.80 7.03 -9.12
C GLN A 183 7.46 8.08 -10.16
N LYS A 184 7.00 9.27 -9.74
CA LYS A 184 6.80 10.38 -10.67
C LYS A 184 8.09 10.82 -11.37
N MET A 185 9.25 10.68 -10.71
CA MET A 185 10.54 11.09 -11.27
C MET A 185 11.21 10.01 -12.11
N TYR A 186 11.14 8.76 -11.66
CA TYR A 186 11.91 7.64 -12.22
C TYR A 186 11.06 6.53 -12.85
N GLY A 187 9.73 6.58 -12.72
CA GLY A 187 8.85 5.46 -13.08
C GLY A 187 8.70 4.45 -11.95
N ALA A 188 7.61 3.70 -11.96
CA ALA A 188 7.31 2.66 -10.96
C ALA A 188 7.97 1.33 -11.32
N ASN A 189 8.54 0.65 -10.31
CA ASN A 189 9.18 -0.65 -10.52
C ASN A 189 8.19 -1.80 -10.29
N HIS A 190 7.50 -2.20 -11.36
CA HIS A 190 6.53 -3.31 -11.34
C HIS A 190 7.18 -4.70 -11.34
N LYS A 191 8.53 -4.81 -11.34
CA LYS A 191 9.21 -6.11 -11.21
C LYS A 191 9.38 -6.52 -9.75
N THR A 192 9.29 -5.56 -8.85
CA THR A 192 9.38 -5.80 -7.42
C THR A 192 8.17 -6.56 -6.96
N ARG A 193 8.38 -7.75 -6.36
CA ARG A 193 7.29 -8.57 -5.78
C ARG A 193 6.13 -8.68 -6.77
N SER A 194 6.40 -9.18 -7.98
CA SER A 194 5.41 -9.27 -9.07
C SER A 194 4.71 -10.63 -9.13
N THR A 195 4.69 -11.33 -7.99
CA THR A 195 4.05 -12.63 -7.75
C THR A 195 3.43 -12.57 -6.37
N ASP A 196 2.59 -13.55 -6.03
CA ASP A 196 1.99 -13.71 -4.71
C ASP A 196 3.01 -13.47 -3.58
N THR A 197 2.71 -12.48 -2.75
CA THR A 197 3.58 -12.02 -1.68
C THR A 197 2.81 -11.90 -0.37
N THR A 198 3.42 -12.35 0.72
CA THR A 198 2.89 -12.14 2.08
C THR A 198 3.71 -11.07 2.81
N TYR A 199 3.02 -10.09 3.37
CA TYR A 199 3.58 -9.00 4.18
C TYR A 199 3.18 -9.17 5.66
N GLY A 200 4.06 -8.77 6.58
CA GLY A 200 3.82 -8.94 8.02
C GLY A 200 4.33 -10.28 8.54
N PHE A 201 3.51 -11.03 9.27
CA PHE A 201 3.85 -12.39 9.70
C PHE A 201 3.94 -13.32 8.49
N ASN A 202 4.72 -14.40 8.60
CA ASN A 202 4.91 -15.37 7.52
C ASN A 202 5.41 -14.75 6.20
N SER A 203 6.03 -13.57 6.28
CA SER A 203 6.46 -12.80 5.12
C SER A 203 7.54 -13.50 4.30
N ASP A 204 7.40 -13.40 2.99
CA ASP A 204 8.35 -13.87 1.96
C ASP A 204 8.96 -12.72 1.15
N THR A 205 8.71 -11.47 1.57
CA THR A 205 9.18 -10.24 0.89
C THR A 205 10.69 -10.13 0.72
N GLY A 206 11.47 -10.87 1.53
CA GLY A 206 12.91 -10.70 1.63
C GLY A 206 13.34 -9.34 2.20
N ARG A 207 12.44 -8.63 2.89
CA ARG A 207 12.70 -7.30 3.50
C ARG A 207 12.40 -7.32 4.99
N ASP A 208 13.39 -6.96 5.81
CA ASP A 208 13.22 -6.89 7.27
C ASP A 208 12.11 -5.89 7.66
N VAL A 209 12.01 -4.74 6.98
CA VAL A 209 11.02 -3.69 7.29
C VAL A 209 9.57 -4.12 6.99
N LEU A 210 9.37 -5.15 6.17
CA LEU A 210 8.05 -5.67 5.76
C LEU A 210 7.70 -6.99 6.45
N SER A 211 8.57 -7.48 7.35
CA SER A 211 8.46 -8.81 7.96
C SER A 211 8.32 -8.72 9.48
N LEU A 212 7.45 -9.54 10.06
CA LEU A 212 7.22 -9.65 11.50
C LEU A 212 7.57 -11.06 11.97
N LYS A 213 8.54 -11.16 12.89
CA LYS A 213 9.03 -12.44 13.42
C LYS A 213 8.27 -12.88 14.66
N ASN A 214 7.69 -11.94 15.39
CA ASN A 214 6.93 -12.20 16.61
C ASN A 214 6.03 -11.01 16.98
N ALA A 215 5.07 -11.23 17.88
CA ALA A 215 4.05 -10.26 18.29
C ALA A 215 4.58 -8.99 19.00
N ARG A 216 5.89 -8.91 19.31
CA ARG A 216 6.50 -7.72 19.92
C ARG A 216 7.07 -6.76 18.88
N GLU A 217 7.28 -7.22 17.65
CA GLU A 217 7.73 -6.37 16.56
C GLU A 217 6.57 -5.49 16.08
N ALA A 218 6.89 -4.27 15.67
CA ALA A 218 5.90 -3.30 15.21
C ALA A 218 5.89 -3.25 13.69
N ALA A 219 4.72 -3.40 13.09
CA ALA A 219 4.52 -3.09 11.68
C ALA A 219 4.64 -1.57 11.48
N LEU A 220 5.55 -1.11 10.63
CA LEU A 220 5.64 0.30 10.25
C LEU A 220 6.22 0.41 8.84
N PHE A 221 5.34 0.41 7.83
CA PHE A 221 5.74 0.40 6.43
C PHE A 221 4.61 0.84 5.50
N CYS A 222 4.98 1.24 4.29
CA CYS A 222 4.06 1.35 3.16
C CYS A 222 4.34 0.22 2.15
N VAL A 223 3.31 -0.49 1.73
CA VAL A 223 3.41 -1.55 0.73
C VAL A 223 3.54 -0.94 -0.67
N TRP A 224 4.56 -1.38 -1.39
CA TRP A 224 4.65 -1.32 -2.85
C TRP A 224 4.75 -2.74 -3.38
N ASP A 225 3.89 -3.08 -4.33
CA ASP A 225 3.81 -4.41 -4.92
C ASP A 225 3.62 -4.27 -6.45
N GLY A 226 4.26 -5.16 -7.21
CA GLY A 226 4.24 -5.15 -8.68
C GLY A 226 3.08 -5.93 -9.28
N GLY A 227 2.41 -6.75 -8.48
CA GLY A 227 1.26 -7.60 -8.82
C GLY A 227 1.42 -9.00 -8.23
N GLY A 228 0.34 -9.77 -8.24
CA GLY A 228 0.30 -11.06 -7.57
C GLY A 228 -1.09 -11.26 -6.98
N ASN A 229 -1.23 -12.30 -6.16
CA ASN A 229 -2.31 -12.40 -5.18
C ASN A 229 -1.71 -12.29 -3.78
N ASP A 230 -1.82 -11.11 -3.19
CA ASP A 230 -0.97 -10.70 -2.07
C ASP A 230 -1.73 -10.66 -0.75
N THR A 231 -1.01 -10.85 0.36
CA THR A 231 -1.61 -10.98 1.69
C THR A 231 -0.97 -10.02 2.69
N LEU A 232 -1.79 -9.25 3.39
CA LEU A 232 -1.42 -8.65 4.69
C LEU A 232 -1.71 -9.65 5.81
N ASP A 233 -0.66 -10.25 6.38
CA ASP A 233 -0.79 -11.19 7.49
C ASP A 233 -0.40 -10.54 8.82
N PHE A 234 -1.40 -10.27 9.66
CA PHE A 234 -1.26 -9.71 10.99
C PHE A 234 -1.72 -10.69 12.08
N SER A 235 -1.71 -11.99 11.78
CA SER A 235 -2.22 -13.07 12.62
C SER A 235 -1.55 -13.23 13.98
N GLY A 236 -0.31 -12.77 14.13
CA GLY A 236 0.44 -12.87 15.38
C GLY A 236 0.04 -11.85 16.44
N TYR A 237 -0.82 -10.88 16.15
CA TYR A 237 -1.25 -9.86 17.12
C TYR A 237 -2.50 -10.24 17.92
N GLY A 238 -2.65 -9.65 19.11
CA GLY A 238 -3.84 -9.81 19.96
C GLY A 238 -4.54 -8.49 20.31
N GLN A 239 -4.02 -7.38 19.80
CA GLN A 239 -4.64 -6.07 19.83
C GLN A 239 -5.76 -6.03 18.79
N ASN A 240 -6.82 -5.26 19.04
CA ASN A 240 -7.79 -4.95 18.00
C ASN A 240 -7.13 -4.16 16.88
N GLN A 241 -7.40 -4.55 15.64
CA GLN A 241 -6.79 -3.98 14.43
C GLN A 241 -7.85 -3.37 13.53
N LYS A 242 -7.42 -2.42 12.70
CA LYS A 242 -8.19 -1.93 11.56
C LYS A 242 -7.34 -2.11 10.32
N ILE A 243 -7.70 -3.06 9.46
CA ILE A 243 -6.98 -3.42 8.26
C ILE A 243 -7.82 -3.00 7.05
N ASP A 244 -7.22 -2.25 6.15
CA ASP A 244 -7.86 -1.71 4.95
C ASP A 244 -7.01 -2.04 3.72
N LEU A 245 -7.58 -2.81 2.77
CA LEU A 245 -6.91 -3.25 1.55
C LEU A 245 -7.01 -2.24 0.40
N ASN A 246 -7.68 -1.09 0.59
CA ASN A 246 -7.76 -0.07 -0.44
C ASN A 246 -6.40 0.61 -0.64
N ALA A 247 -6.04 0.89 -1.90
CA ALA A 247 -4.89 1.72 -2.20
C ALA A 247 -5.02 3.11 -1.54
N GLU A 248 -3.89 3.69 -1.14
CA GLU A 248 -3.84 5.00 -0.46
C GLU A 248 -4.58 5.05 0.89
N SER A 249 -4.89 3.89 1.47
CA SER A 249 -5.44 3.77 2.82
C SER A 249 -4.35 3.59 3.88
N PHE A 250 -4.75 3.76 5.14
CA PHE A 250 -3.94 3.49 6.33
C PHE A 250 -4.66 2.51 7.25
N SER A 251 -3.88 1.61 7.84
CA SER A 251 -4.32 0.59 8.78
C SER A 251 -3.72 0.83 10.18
N ASP A 252 -4.50 0.46 11.20
CA ASP A 252 -4.10 0.43 12.62
C ASP A 252 -3.71 -1.01 12.96
N VAL A 253 -2.41 -1.29 13.09
CA VAL A 253 -1.88 -2.67 13.18
C VAL A 253 -0.99 -2.82 14.41
N GLY A 254 -1.12 -3.94 15.14
CA GLY A 254 -0.24 -4.26 16.28
C GLY A 254 -0.35 -3.28 17.46
N GLY A 255 -1.46 -2.55 17.58
CA GLY A 255 -1.69 -1.55 18.62
C GLY A 255 -1.07 -0.17 18.35
N LEU A 256 -0.49 0.03 17.17
CA LEU A 256 -0.17 1.36 16.62
C LEU A 256 -1.37 1.92 15.84
N ARG A 257 -1.27 3.16 15.39
CA ARG A 257 -2.32 3.81 14.59
C ARG A 257 -1.75 4.38 13.29
N GLY A 258 -2.42 4.12 12.17
CA GLY A 258 -2.09 4.58 10.83
C GLY A 258 -0.65 4.28 10.41
N ASN A 259 -0.14 3.12 10.82
CA ASN A 259 1.27 2.70 10.74
C ASN A 259 1.58 1.79 9.55
N VAL A 260 0.56 1.13 9.00
CA VAL A 260 0.68 0.38 7.75
C VAL A 260 -0.14 1.10 6.68
N SER A 261 0.42 1.25 5.49
CA SER A 261 -0.30 1.87 4.36
C SER A 261 -0.06 1.12 3.06
N ILE A 262 -0.93 1.35 2.07
CA ILE A 262 -0.81 0.77 0.74
C ILE A 262 -0.54 1.90 -0.26
N ALA A 263 0.52 1.78 -1.06
CA ALA A 263 0.87 2.81 -2.03
C ALA A 263 -0.19 2.94 -3.13
N LYS A 264 -0.23 4.11 -3.76
CA LYS A 264 -1.10 4.36 -4.91
C LYS A 264 -0.81 3.36 -6.03
N GLY A 265 -1.87 2.78 -6.60
CA GLY A 265 -1.78 1.85 -7.73
C GLY A 265 -1.42 0.41 -7.35
N VAL A 266 -1.33 0.10 -6.06
CA VAL A 266 -1.20 -1.28 -5.55
C VAL A 266 -2.59 -1.86 -5.28
N THR A 267 -2.80 -3.12 -5.63
CA THR A 267 -3.97 -3.91 -5.23
C THR A 267 -3.45 -5.01 -4.31
N LEU A 268 -4.11 -5.22 -3.17
CA LEU A 268 -3.85 -6.35 -2.29
C LEU A 268 -5.16 -7.12 -2.13
N GLU A 269 -5.11 -8.44 -2.24
CA GLU A 269 -6.30 -9.28 -2.35
C GLU A 269 -6.70 -9.87 -0.99
N ASN A 270 -5.74 -10.08 -0.09
CA ASN A 270 -5.99 -10.89 1.10
C ASN A 270 -5.57 -10.18 2.40
N ALA A 271 -6.32 -10.43 3.47
CA ALA A 271 -6.00 -9.95 4.81
C ALA A 271 -6.26 -11.04 5.85
N VAL A 272 -5.33 -11.14 6.81
CA VAL A 272 -5.45 -12.00 7.99
C VAL A 272 -5.32 -11.14 9.24
N GLY A 273 -6.42 -11.03 10.00
CA GLY A 273 -6.46 -10.44 11.33
C GLY A 273 -5.87 -11.35 12.39
N GLY A 274 -5.92 -10.90 13.65
CA GLY A 274 -5.27 -11.51 14.80
C GLY A 274 -6.25 -12.24 15.73
N SER A 275 -6.02 -12.09 17.03
CA SER A 275 -6.90 -12.61 18.10
C SER A 275 -7.71 -11.52 18.82
N GLY A 276 -7.63 -10.28 18.32
CA GLY A 276 -8.42 -9.15 18.79
C GLY A 276 -9.79 -9.08 18.10
N ASN A 277 -10.61 -8.09 18.48
CA ASN A 277 -11.83 -7.80 17.72
C ASN A 277 -11.48 -6.84 16.58
N ASP A 278 -11.23 -7.41 15.41
CA ASP A 278 -10.64 -6.71 14.28
C ASP A 278 -11.70 -6.15 13.32
N VAL A 279 -11.30 -5.15 12.55
CA VAL A 279 -12.07 -4.60 11.44
C VAL A 279 -11.27 -4.78 10.16
N LEU A 280 -11.75 -5.62 9.24
CA LEU A 280 -11.12 -5.86 7.95
C LEU A 280 -12.02 -5.31 6.85
N THR A 281 -11.45 -4.47 5.99
CA THR A 281 -12.11 -3.89 4.83
C THR A 281 -11.34 -4.29 3.59
N GLY A 282 -12.00 -5.02 2.68
CA GLY A 282 -11.49 -5.31 1.35
C GLY A 282 -11.57 -4.09 0.41
N ASN A 283 -11.49 -4.34 -0.88
CA ASN A 283 -11.45 -3.35 -1.95
C ASN A 283 -12.36 -3.78 -3.11
N ASP A 284 -12.04 -3.37 -4.34
CA ASP A 284 -12.86 -3.68 -5.51
C ASP A 284 -12.48 -5.01 -6.19
N ALA A 285 -11.46 -5.71 -5.68
CA ALA A 285 -11.00 -7.00 -6.18
C ALA A 285 -11.58 -8.14 -5.34
N ASP A 286 -11.57 -9.36 -5.89
CA ASP A 286 -11.98 -10.56 -5.15
C ASP A 286 -11.09 -10.74 -3.92
N ASN A 287 -11.62 -10.52 -2.71
CA ASN A 287 -10.83 -10.57 -1.50
C ASN A 287 -10.98 -11.87 -0.71
N ARG A 288 -9.89 -12.32 -0.07
CA ARG A 288 -9.94 -13.35 0.96
C ARG A 288 -9.66 -12.74 2.34
N LEU A 289 -10.70 -12.68 3.16
CA LEU A 289 -10.65 -12.04 4.48
C LEU A 289 -10.79 -13.08 5.58
N LYS A 290 -9.79 -13.14 6.46
CA LYS A 290 -9.80 -13.97 7.66
C LYS A 290 -9.69 -13.08 8.89
N GLY A 291 -10.76 -12.96 9.67
CA GLY A 291 -10.77 -12.16 10.91
C GLY A 291 -9.80 -12.72 11.95
N GLY A 292 -9.79 -14.04 12.12
CA GLY A 292 -9.02 -14.72 13.15
C GLY A 292 -9.93 -15.06 14.32
N ALA A 293 -9.43 -14.95 15.54
CA ALA A 293 -10.29 -15.11 16.72
C ALA A 293 -10.74 -13.74 17.21
N GLY A 294 -11.98 -13.61 17.66
CA GLY A 294 -12.50 -12.30 18.06
C GLY A 294 -13.98 -12.22 17.76
N ALA A 295 -14.55 -11.02 17.91
CA ALA A 295 -15.80 -10.65 17.28
C ALA A 295 -15.50 -9.63 16.19
N ASP A 296 -15.20 -10.12 14.99
CA ASP A 296 -14.65 -9.30 13.92
C ASP A 296 -15.75 -8.65 13.08
N ARG A 297 -15.40 -7.54 12.44
CA ARG A 297 -16.23 -6.87 11.45
C ARG A 297 -15.53 -6.95 10.11
N LEU A 298 -16.13 -7.71 9.21
CA LEU A 298 -15.59 -7.97 7.88
C LEU A 298 -16.44 -7.24 6.86
N ARG A 299 -15.79 -6.59 5.90
CA ARG A 299 -16.44 -5.96 4.77
C ARG A 299 -15.70 -6.39 3.51
N GLY A 300 -16.39 -7.05 2.60
CA GLY A 300 -15.81 -7.54 1.34
C GLY A 300 -15.48 -6.38 0.42
N GLY A 301 -16.50 -5.61 0.03
CA GLY A 301 -16.36 -4.55 -0.96
C GLY A 301 -17.10 -4.95 -2.24
N GLU A 302 -16.50 -4.65 -3.38
CA GLU A 302 -16.97 -5.20 -4.65
C GLU A 302 -16.15 -6.46 -4.98
N GLY A 303 -16.58 -7.22 -5.98
CA GLY A 303 -15.91 -8.48 -6.34
C GLY A 303 -16.57 -9.70 -5.71
N ALA A 304 -15.93 -10.86 -5.87
CA ALA A 304 -16.37 -12.14 -5.34
C ALA A 304 -15.55 -12.52 -4.09
N ASP A 305 -16.03 -12.09 -2.92
CA ASP A 305 -15.26 -12.19 -1.69
C ASP A 305 -15.42 -13.53 -0.99
N THR A 306 -14.37 -13.95 -0.29
CA THR A 306 -14.37 -15.14 0.55
C THR A 306 -14.00 -14.82 2.00
N PHE A 307 -14.94 -15.05 2.91
CA PHE A 307 -14.77 -14.90 4.36
C PHE A 307 -14.41 -16.25 4.98
N VAL A 308 -13.26 -16.31 5.66
CA VAL A 308 -12.59 -17.57 6.01
C VAL A 308 -12.64 -17.86 7.50
N TYR A 309 -13.04 -19.09 7.83
CA TYR A 309 -13.07 -19.63 9.18
C TYR A 309 -12.29 -20.94 9.24
N ASP A 310 -11.09 -20.89 9.81
CA ASP A 310 -10.21 -22.04 9.94
C ASP A 310 -10.50 -22.87 11.19
N LYS A 311 -11.17 -22.26 12.18
CA LYS A 311 -11.53 -22.90 13.45
C LYS A 311 -12.93 -22.50 13.90
N ALA A 312 -13.56 -23.35 14.72
CA ALA A 312 -14.81 -22.97 15.39
C ALA A 312 -14.62 -21.77 16.34
N SER A 313 -13.42 -21.64 16.93
CA SER A 313 -13.06 -20.53 17.80
C SER A 313 -12.93 -19.19 17.11
N ASP A 314 -12.82 -19.18 15.78
CA ASP A 314 -12.67 -17.95 15.01
C ASP A 314 -13.92 -17.07 15.15
N SER A 315 -15.11 -17.68 15.21
CA SER A 315 -16.38 -16.94 15.36
C SER A 315 -17.38 -17.71 16.21
N THR A 316 -17.29 -17.51 17.52
CA THR A 316 -18.12 -18.23 18.50
C THR A 316 -19.52 -17.62 18.66
N PRO A 317 -20.53 -18.35 19.15
CA PRO A 317 -21.85 -17.76 19.41
C PRO A 317 -21.87 -16.59 20.41
N ARG A 318 -20.85 -16.49 21.28
CA ARG A 318 -20.73 -15.38 22.25
C ARG A 318 -20.10 -14.14 21.62
N ASN A 319 -19.15 -14.37 20.71
CA ASN A 319 -18.41 -13.36 19.99
C ASN A 319 -18.46 -13.71 18.50
N PRO A 320 -19.63 -13.54 17.85
CA PRO A 320 -19.74 -13.88 16.44
C PRO A 320 -19.26 -12.74 15.57
N ASP A 321 -18.58 -13.10 14.50
CA ASP A 321 -18.22 -12.22 13.41
C ASP A 321 -19.43 -11.68 12.68
N ARG A 322 -19.22 -10.51 12.09
CA ARG A 322 -20.22 -9.79 11.30
C ARG A 322 -19.65 -9.42 9.96
N ILE A 323 -20.24 -9.98 8.91
CA ILE A 323 -19.98 -9.58 7.53
C ILE A 323 -20.98 -8.50 7.15
N ALA A 324 -20.49 -7.31 6.80
CA ALA A 324 -21.27 -6.09 6.72
C ALA A 324 -22.06 -5.93 5.40
N ASP A 325 -21.61 -6.58 4.32
CA ASP A 325 -22.11 -6.39 2.95
C ASP A 325 -22.19 -7.68 2.13
N PHE A 326 -22.53 -8.80 2.77
CA PHE A 326 -22.58 -10.12 2.12
C PHE A 326 -23.61 -10.19 0.99
N THR A 327 -23.15 -10.59 -0.20
CA THR A 327 -23.94 -10.75 -1.42
C THR A 327 -24.06 -12.22 -1.81
N SER A 328 -25.19 -12.84 -1.46
CA SER A 328 -25.49 -14.24 -1.83
C SER A 328 -25.40 -14.48 -3.33
N GLY A 329 -24.83 -15.62 -3.72
CA GLY A 329 -24.57 -15.98 -5.12
C GLY A 329 -23.22 -15.48 -5.65
N THR A 330 -22.65 -14.43 -5.04
CA THR A 330 -21.33 -13.89 -5.37
C THR A 330 -20.32 -14.30 -4.29
N ASP A 331 -20.55 -13.85 -3.06
CA ASP A 331 -19.63 -14.07 -1.94
C ASP A 331 -19.69 -15.49 -1.42
N LYS A 332 -18.64 -15.88 -0.69
CA LYS A 332 -18.48 -17.18 -0.07
C LYS A 332 -18.11 -17.08 1.40
N ILE A 333 -18.67 -18.00 2.19
CA ILE A 333 -18.23 -18.26 3.56
C ILE A 333 -17.53 -19.62 3.55
N ASP A 334 -16.22 -19.59 3.74
CA ASP A 334 -15.37 -20.77 3.73
C ASP A 334 -15.14 -21.29 5.16
N VAL A 335 -15.81 -22.39 5.47
CA VAL A 335 -15.69 -23.09 6.76
C VAL A 335 -14.89 -24.39 6.63
N SER A 336 -14.27 -24.64 5.46
CA SER A 336 -13.58 -25.90 5.19
C SER A 336 -12.43 -26.18 6.17
N GLY A 337 -11.75 -25.12 6.65
CA GLY A 337 -10.75 -25.22 7.71
C GLY A 337 -11.34 -25.67 9.03
N ALA A 338 -12.41 -25.00 9.50
CA ALA A 338 -13.08 -25.35 10.75
C ALA A 338 -13.64 -26.79 10.75
N LEU A 339 -14.20 -27.24 9.61
CA LEU A 339 -14.68 -28.61 9.46
C LEU A 339 -13.55 -29.64 9.51
N ARG A 340 -12.41 -29.33 8.87
CA ARG A 340 -11.21 -30.19 8.90
C ARG A 340 -10.65 -30.31 10.32
N GLU A 341 -10.58 -29.21 11.06
CA GLU A 341 -10.13 -29.23 12.47
C GLU A 341 -11.05 -30.09 13.35
N ALA A 342 -12.37 -30.00 13.15
CA ALA A 342 -13.36 -30.78 13.88
C ALA A 342 -13.53 -32.23 13.39
N GLY A 343 -12.87 -32.63 12.31
CA GLY A 343 -13.03 -33.97 11.71
C GLY A 343 -14.40 -34.20 11.04
N ILE A 344 -15.10 -33.13 10.66
CA ILE A 344 -16.41 -33.17 9.99
C ILE A 344 -16.22 -33.25 8.47
N LYS A 345 -16.87 -34.22 7.82
CA LYS A 345 -16.73 -34.46 6.37
C LYS A 345 -17.61 -33.58 5.48
N GLY A 346 -18.61 -32.92 6.07
CA GLY A 346 -19.55 -32.08 5.34
C GLY A 346 -20.68 -31.61 6.25
N LEU A 347 -21.45 -30.63 5.76
CA LEU A 347 -22.56 -30.06 6.50
C LEU A 347 -23.87 -30.77 6.17
N THR A 348 -24.72 -30.94 7.18
CA THR A 348 -26.14 -31.29 7.01
C THR A 348 -26.98 -30.09 7.41
N PHE A 349 -27.75 -29.54 6.46
CA PHE A 349 -28.61 -28.39 6.71
C PHE A 349 -29.98 -28.83 7.23
N SER A 350 -30.47 -28.16 8.27
CA SER A 350 -31.81 -28.39 8.84
C SER A 350 -32.41 -27.08 9.34
N SER A 351 -33.71 -27.11 9.68
CA SER A 351 -34.41 -25.95 10.28
C SER A 351 -34.08 -25.74 11.76
N GLN A 352 -33.52 -26.75 12.44
CA GLN A 352 -33.14 -26.72 13.86
C GLN A 352 -32.00 -27.72 14.13
N PHE A 353 -31.26 -27.52 15.22
CA PHE A 353 -30.17 -28.42 15.59
C PHE A 353 -30.66 -29.83 15.96
N THR A 354 -29.92 -30.84 15.51
CA THR A 354 -30.24 -32.26 15.65
C THR A 354 -29.36 -33.00 16.65
N GLY A 355 -28.32 -32.34 17.21
CA GLY A 355 -27.32 -32.97 18.06
C GLY A 355 -26.37 -33.89 17.29
N LYS A 356 -26.04 -33.53 16.05
CA LYS A 356 -25.07 -34.24 15.21
C LYS A 356 -23.97 -33.27 14.78
N PRO A 357 -22.68 -33.66 14.88
CA PRO A 357 -21.59 -32.84 14.38
C PRO A 357 -21.78 -32.49 12.90
N GLY A 358 -21.51 -31.25 12.53
CA GLY A 358 -21.69 -30.73 11.17
C GLY A 358 -23.14 -30.36 10.84
N ASN A 359 -24.05 -30.34 11.81
CA ASN A 359 -25.38 -29.84 11.56
C ASN A 359 -25.38 -28.31 11.51
N ALA A 360 -25.82 -27.75 10.38
CA ALA A 360 -25.88 -26.32 10.13
C ALA A 360 -27.32 -25.81 10.03
N VAL A 361 -27.55 -24.62 10.57
CA VAL A 361 -28.83 -23.90 10.48
C VAL A 361 -28.56 -22.54 9.84
N LEU A 362 -29.30 -22.24 8.77
CA LEU A 362 -29.34 -20.92 8.14
C LEU A 362 -30.60 -20.19 8.60
N SER A 363 -30.47 -18.92 8.96
CA SER A 363 -31.61 -18.06 9.27
C SER A 363 -31.50 -16.73 8.55
N TYR A 364 -32.64 -16.10 8.27
CA TYR A 364 -32.70 -14.77 7.67
C TYR A 364 -33.90 -14.00 8.24
N GLN A 365 -33.67 -12.76 8.66
CA GLN A 365 -34.68 -11.89 9.22
C GLN A 365 -34.91 -10.69 8.29
N GLU A 366 -36.00 -10.73 7.52
CA GLU A 366 -36.35 -9.73 6.51
C GLU A 366 -36.38 -8.29 7.08
N SER A 367 -36.93 -8.12 8.29
CA SER A 367 -37.10 -6.81 8.90
C SER A 367 -35.79 -6.09 9.24
N THR A 368 -34.70 -6.84 9.39
CA THR A 368 -33.36 -6.31 9.73
C THR A 368 -32.34 -6.55 8.63
N GLY A 369 -32.70 -7.28 7.57
CA GLY A 369 -31.77 -7.77 6.54
C GLY A 369 -30.70 -8.72 7.09
N ARG A 370 -30.88 -9.29 8.29
CA ARG A 370 -29.83 -10.05 8.98
C ARG A 370 -29.89 -11.53 8.64
N GLY A 371 -28.81 -12.06 8.06
CA GLY A 371 -28.58 -13.49 7.87
C GLY A 371 -27.71 -14.09 8.98
N SER A 372 -27.77 -15.42 9.14
CA SER A 372 -26.84 -16.15 9.99
C SER A 372 -26.55 -17.56 9.50
N LEU A 373 -25.30 -17.98 9.63
CA LEU A 373 -24.86 -19.37 9.55
C LEU A 373 -24.45 -19.84 10.94
N ALA A 374 -25.11 -20.88 11.45
CA ALA A 374 -24.81 -21.46 12.76
C ALA A 374 -24.52 -22.95 12.59
N ILE A 375 -23.37 -23.43 13.11
CA ILE A 375 -22.93 -24.82 12.92
C ILE A 375 -22.65 -25.45 14.29
N ASP A 376 -23.29 -26.60 14.55
CA ASP A 376 -22.99 -27.50 15.67
C ASP A 376 -21.79 -28.36 15.30
N MET A 377 -20.62 -28.05 15.87
CA MET A 377 -19.35 -28.67 15.50
C MET A 377 -19.06 -29.92 16.35
N ASN A 378 -19.63 -30.02 17.55
CA ASN A 378 -19.36 -31.16 18.46
C ASN A 378 -20.56 -32.10 18.67
N GLY A 379 -21.73 -31.80 18.08
CA GLY A 379 -22.93 -32.61 18.15
C GLY A 379 -23.73 -32.45 19.45
N ASN A 380 -23.56 -31.36 20.19
CA ASN A 380 -24.28 -31.14 21.45
C ASN A 380 -25.67 -30.51 21.26
N GLY A 381 -26.08 -30.23 20.02
CA GLY A 381 -27.36 -29.60 19.68
C GLY A 381 -27.36 -28.08 19.83
N LYS A 382 -26.18 -27.45 19.92
CA LYS A 382 -25.98 -26.00 20.02
C LYS A 382 -24.92 -25.56 19.00
N PRO A 383 -24.94 -24.31 18.53
CA PRO A 383 -23.90 -23.84 17.64
C PRO A 383 -22.58 -23.69 18.40
N ASP A 384 -21.48 -24.06 17.73
CA ASP A 384 -20.11 -23.79 18.18
C ASP A 384 -19.43 -22.73 17.29
N LEU A 385 -19.85 -22.62 16.03
CA LEU A 385 -19.50 -21.55 15.09
C LEU A 385 -20.76 -20.78 14.70
N LEU A 386 -20.72 -19.46 14.76
CA LEU A 386 -21.81 -18.57 14.36
C LEU A 386 -21.25 -17.40 13.55
N VAL A 387 -21.71 -17.23 12.31
CA VAL A 387 -21.40 -16.07 11.46
C VAL A 387 -22.69 -15.29 11.23
N ILE A 388 -22.62 -13.96 11.34
CA ILE A 388 -23.73 -13.05 11.09
C ILE A 388 -23.44 -12.23 9.84
N THR A 389 -24.43 -12.06 8.97
CA THR A 389 -24.33 -11.24 7.77
C THR A 389 -25.38 -10.14 7.77
N THR A 390 -25.06 -8.98 7.19
CA THR A 390 -26.08 -8.20 6.48
C THR A 390 -26.22 -8.83 5.10
N GLY A 391 -27.43 -9.23 4.73
CA GLY A 391 -27.67 -10.03 3.53
C GLY A 391 -28.00 -11.49 3.86
N LYS A 392 -28.75 -12.13 2.97
CA LYS A 392 -29.15 -13.53 3.10
C LYS A 392 -27.96 -14.44 2.79
N ILE A 393 -27.91 -15.61 3.42
CA ILE A 393 -26.94 -16.68 3.11
C ILE A 393 -27.70 -17.84 2.47
N ALA A 394 -27.26 -18.29 1.29
CA ALA A 394 -27.73 -19.52 0.69
C ALA A 394 -26.76 -20.67 0.98
N GLN A 395 -27.25 -21.92 0.92
CA GLN A 395 -26.40 -23.10 1.10
C GLN A 395 -25.26 -23.15 0.06
N ALA A 396 -25.49 -22.67 -1.16
CA ALA A 396 -24.51 -22.60 -2.24
C ALA A 396 -23.40 -21.54 -2.01
N ASP A 397 -23.54 -20.70 -0.98
CA ASP A 397 -22.51 -19.74 -0.59
C ASP A 397 -21.51 -20.31 0.41
N ILE A 398 -21.77 -21.50 0.95
CA ILE A 398 -20.93 -22.13 1.97
C ILE A 398 -19.94 -23.09 1.32
N VAL A 399 -18.65 -22.84 1.52
CA VAL A 399 -17.57 -23.71 1.05
C VAL A 399 -17.21 -24.70 2.16
N THR A 400 -17.39 -26.00 1.89
CA THR A 400 -17.20 -27.08 2.89
C THR A 400 -16.10 -28.09 2.51
N GLY A 401 -15.50 -28.00 1.32
CA GLY A 401 -14.44 -28.89 0.87
C GLY A 401 -13.74 -28.39 -0.39
N GLY A 402 -12.42 -28.55 -0.46
CA GLY A 402 -11.57 -28.11 -1.58
C GLY A 402 -10.48 -27.15 -1.13
N GLN A 403 -9.27 -27.36 -1.66
CA GLN A 403 -8.10 -26.47 -1.56
C GLN A 403 -8.51 -25.01 -1.77
N ALA A 404 -7.81 -24.07 -1.12
CA ALA A 404 -7.98 -22.63 -1.40
C ALA A 404 -8.11 -22.44 -2.91
N PRO A 405 -9.18 -21.79 -3.41
CA PRO A 405 -9.32 -21.57 -4.84
C PRO A 405 -8.00 -20.99 -5.33
N THR A 406 -7.45 -21.57 -6.39
CA THR A 406 -6.35 -20.93 -7.09
C THR A 406 -6.90 -19.58 -7.54
N PRO A 407 -6.27 -18.45 -7.16
CA PRO A 407 -6.78 -17.14 -7.51
C PRO A 407 -6.99 -17.09 -9.02
N SER A 408 -8.18 -16.66 -9.44
CA SER A 408 -8.46 -16.46 -10.84
C SER A 408 -7.38 -15.52 -11.40
N PRO A 409 -6.70 -15.85 -12.52
CA PRO A 409 -5.88 -14.86 -13.19
C PRO A 409 -6.79 -13.68 -13.49
N ARG A 410 -6.35 -12.50 -13.03
CA ARG A 410 -7.00 -11.21 -13.25
C ARG A 410 -7.66 -11.19 -14.64
N PRO A 411 -8.93 -10.77 -14.79
CA PRO A 411 -9.37 -10.33 -16.11
C PRO A 411 -8.37 -9.29 -16.56
N THR A 412 -7.67 -9.56 -17.67
CA THR A 412 -6.69 -8.65 -18.23
C THR A 412 -7.37 -7.28 -18.27
N PRO A 413 -6.79 -6.21 -17.69
CA PRO A 413 -7.41 -4.90 -17.79
C PRO A 413 -7.70 -4.69 -19.27
N THR A 414 -8.98 -4.48 -19.61
CA THR A 414 -9.30 -4.05 -20.96
C THR A 414 -8.45 -2.81 -21.14
N PRO A 415 -7.49 -2.81 -22.11
CA PRO A 415 -6.65 -1.66 -22.32
C PRO A 415 -7.60 -0.46 -22.42
N ALA A 416 -7.36 0.57 -21.62
CA ALA A 416 -7.96 1.87 -21.92
C ALA A 416 -7.74 2.07 -23.43
N PRO A 417 -8.80 2.37 -24.21
CA PRO A 417 -8.68 2.45 -25.65
C PRO A 417 -7.45 3.26 -25.96
N VAL A 418 -6.48 2.61 -26.60
CA VAL A 418 -5.28 3.29 -27.12
C VAL A 418 -5.84 4.49 -27.87
N PRO A 419 -5.48 5.74 -27.53
CA PRO A 419 -5.84 6.86 -28.36
C PRO A 419 -5.34 6.49 -29.75
N GLU A 420 -6.25 6.27 -30.69
CA GLU A 420 -5.86 5.93 -32.06
C GLU A 420 -4.77 6.91 -32.47
N PRO A 421 -3.66 6.45 -33.09
CA PRO A 421 -2.70 7.37 -33.67
C PRO A 421 -3.49 8.26 -34.60
N GLY A 422 -3.67 9.52 -34.17
CA GLY A 422 -4.55 10.47 -34.83
C GLY A 422 -4.18 10.48 -36.29
N THR A 423 -5.10 9.97 -37.13
CA THR A 423 -4.94 10.04 -38.57
C THR A 423 -4.71 11.51 -38.88
N SER A 424 -3.65 11.77 -39.64
CA SER A 424 -3.22 13.10 -40.12
C SER A 424 -4.32 13.87 -40.87
N ALA A 425 -5.51 13.27 -41.05
CA ALA A 425 -6.73 13.89 -41.53
C ALA A 425 -7.34 14.93 -40.58
N SER A 426 -7.22 14.79 -39.25
CA SER A 426 -7.88 15.74 -38.32
C SER A 426 -7.14 17.10 -38.24
N LEU A 427 -5.81 17.09 -38.36
CA LEU A 427 -5.02 18.32 -38.38
C LEU A 427 -5.24 19.10 -39.68
N LEU A 428 -5.33 18.42 -40.83
CA LEU A 428 -5.63 19.04 -42.12
C LEU A 428 -7.06 19.63 -42.18
N ALA A 429 -8.05 18.94 -41.62
CA ALA A 429 -9.42 19.45 -41.52
C ALA A 429 -9.51 20.69 -40.60
N THR A 430 -8.77 20.67 -39.49
CA THR A 430 -8.72 21.80 -38.54
C THR A 430 -8.01 23.02 -39.14
N VAL A 431 -6.90 22.81 -39.86
CA VAL A 431 -6.18 23.87 -40.58
C VAL A 431 -6.99 24.41 -41.75
N ALA A 432 -7.70 23.55 -42.50
CA ALA A 432 -8.59 23.98 -43.58
C ALA A 432 -9.76 24.82 -43.08
N SER A 433 -10.40 24.43 -41.96
CA SER A 433 -11.46 25.20 -41.31
C SER A 433 -10.97 26.59 -40.86
N PHE A 434 -9.76 26.66 -40.28
CA PHE A 434 -9.16 27.92 -39.84
C PHE A 434 -8.78 28.83 -41.02
N LEU A 435 -8.26 28.26 -42.11
CA LEU A 435 -7.98 28.99 -43.36
C LEU A 435 -9.26 29.50 -44.02
N GLN A 436 -10.34 28.72 -43.96
CA GLN A 436 -11.62 29.11 -44.56
C GLN A 436 -12.28 30.26 -43.78
N GLN A 437 -12.23 30.21 -42.44
CA GLN A 437 -12.71 31.31 -41.57
C GLN A 437 -11.90 32.59 -41.73
N THR A 438 -10.57 32.50 -41.84
CA THR A 438 -9.72 33.68 -42.07
C THR A 438 -9.96 34.28 -43.46
N LEU A 439 -10.21 33.46 -44.49
CA LEU A 439 -10.56 33.94 -45.82
C LEU A 439 -11.94 34.64 -45.85
N THR A 440 -12.92 34.15 -45.09
CA THR A 440 -14.25 34.79 -45.01
C THR A 440 -14.19 36.13 -44.30
N LEU A 441 -13.39 36.24 -43.23
CA LEU A 441 -13.12 37.50 -42.54
C LEU A 441 -12.42 38.51 -43.47
N PHE A 442 -11.44 38.06 -44.25
CA PHE A 442 -10.72 38.93 -45.18
C PHE A 442 -11.62 39.42 -46.32
N GLN A 443 -12.48 38.57 -46.89
CA GLN A 443 -13.47 38.96 -47.90
C GLN A 443 -14.53 39.92 -47.34
N SER A 444 -14.92 39.75 -46.08
CA SER A 444 -15.86 40.66 -45.40
C SER A 444 -15.23 42.04 -45.17
N LEU A 445 -13.94 42.08 -44.82
CA LEU A 445 -13.17 43.32 -44.67
C LEU A 445 -13.00 44.06 -46.01
N LEU A 446 -12.68 43.33 -47.09
CA LEU A 446 -12.60 43.89 -48.45
C LEU A 446 -13.94 44.49 -48.91
N ARG A 447 -15.07 43.81 -48.66
CA ARG A 447 -16.41 44.35 -48.98
C ARG A 447 -16.79 45.57 -48.15
N MET A 448 -16.28 45.70 -46.92
CA MET A 448 -16.46 46.92 -46.12
C MET A 448 -15.62 48.07 -46.65
N LEU A 449 -14.39 47.81 -47.10
CA LEU A 449 -13.52 48.82 -47.70
C LEU A 449 -14.03 49.30 -49.07
N GLU A 450 -14.59 48.41 -49.90
CA GLU A 450 -15.24 48.81 -51.17
C GLU A 450 -16.52 49.64 -50.95
N LYS A 451 -17.22 49.44 -49.82
CA LYS A 451 -18.38 50.27 -49.46
C LYS A 451 -18.01 51.63 -48.87
N SER A 452 -16.80 51.83 -48.36
CA SER A 452 -16.34 53.16 -47.89
C SER A 452 -15.71 54.01 -49.00
N HIS A 453 -15.68 53.53 -50.24
CA HIS A 453 -15.22 54.24 -51.43
C HIS A 453 -16.30 54.42 -52.52
N ARG A 454 -17.58 54.33 -52.14
CA ARG A 454 -18.72 54.72 -52.99
C ARG A 454 -19.53 55.83 -52.37
#